data_AF-A0A9W4TDA2-F1
#
_entry.id   AF-A0A9W4TDA2-F1
#
_cell.length_a   1.000
_cell.length_b   1.000
_cell.length_c   1.000
_cell.angle_alpha   90.00
_cell.angle_beta   90.00
_cell.angle_gamma   90.00
#
_symmetry.space_group_name_H-M   'P 1'
#
loop_
_entity.id
_entity.type
_entity.pdbx_description
1 polymer ?
#
loop_
_entity_poly.entity_id
_entity_poly.type
_entity_poly.pdbx_seq_one_letter_code
_entity_poly.pdbx_strand_id
1 'polypeptide(L)'
;GFSDKTLNLIAESYPNLKYLNLGGHGDRLITDKGLYAIANSCHKLEYLSISDRKEFSEISIWNVIHSCSKIQQLDIYKCGITYRTIKEIRLYLKIKYINLNTATQYLKKIETAIDNISIS
;
A
#
# COMPACT_ATOMS: atom_id res chain seq x y z
N GLY A 1 -1.33 -26.28 -0.88
CA GLY A 1 -0.24 -25.30 -1.02
C GLY A 1 -0.83 -23.91 -1.12
N PHE A 2 -0.15 -22.92 -0.56
CA PHE A 2 -0.58 -21.53 -0.63
C PHE A 2 -0.47 -21.04 -2.09
N SER A 3 -1.59 -20.60 -2.69
CA SER A 3 -1.67 -20.31 -4.14
C SER A 3 -2.65 -19.17 -4.44
N ASP A 4 -2.74 -18.76 -5.71
CA ASP A 4 -3.74 -17.77 -6.16
C ASP A 4 -5.18 -18.14 -5.75
N LYS A 5 -5.53 -19.44 -5.73
CA LYS A 5 -6.84 -19.90 -5.24
C LYS A 5 -7.07 -19.50 -3.78
N THR A 6 -6.04 -19.61 -2.94
CA THR A 6 -6.08 -19.20 -1.54
C THR A 6 -6.21 -17.68 -1.42
N LEU A 7 -5.51 -16.91 -2.26
CA LEU A 7 -5.63 -15.45 -2.26
C LEU A 7 -7.01 -14.98 -2.72
N ASN A 8 -7.63 -15.65 -3.70
CA ASN A 8 -9.02 -15.39 -4.08
C ASN A 8 -9.99 -15.64 -2.92
N LEU A 9 -9.88 -16.79 -2.24
CA LEU A 9 -10.72 -17.08 -1.09
C LEU A 9 -10.54 -16.07 0.04
N ILE A 10 -9.30 -15.61 0.28
CA ILE A 10 -9.03 -14.54 1.26
C ILE A 10 -9.71 -13.23 0.83
N ALA A 11 -9.58 -12.85 -0.44
CA ALA A 11 -10.17 -11.63 -0.99
C ALA A 11 -11.71 -11.64 -0.85
N GLU A 12 -12.35 -12.77 -1.14
CA GLU A 12 -13.79 -12.96 -1.03
C GLU A 12 -14.27 -12.99 0.42
N SER A 13 -13.52 -13.65 1.31
CA SER A 13 -13.95 -13.89 2.70
C SER A 13 -13.65 -12.71 3.63
N TYR A 14 -12.62 -11.92 3.33
CA TYR A 14 -12.08 -10.90 4.23
C TYR A 14 -11.89 -9.53 3.53
N PRO A 15 -12.96 -8.88 3.02
CA PRO A 15 -12.85 -7.56 2.37
C PRO A 15 -12.34 -6.45 3.31
N ASN A 16 -12.41 -6.67 4.63
CA ASN A 16 -11.89 -5.75 5.64
C ASN A 16 -10.47 -6.11 6.12
N LEU A 17 -9.76 -7.01 5.43
CA LEU A 17 -8.41 -7.42 5.79
C LEU A 17 -7.48 -6.20 5.88
N LYS A 18 -6.78 -6.08 7.01
CA LYS A 18 -5.83 -4.98 7.27
C LYS A 18 -4.38 -5.40 7.16
N TYR A 19 -4.07 -6.67 7.43
CA TYR A 19 -2.71 -7.17 7.49
C TYR A 19 -2.61 -8.44 6.65
N LEU A 20 -1.68 -8.44 5.70
CA LEU A 20 -1.40 -9.62 4.91
C LEU A 20 0.11 -9.79 4.74
N ASN A 21 0.64 -10.93 5.16
CA ASN A 21 2.02 -11.30 4.92
C ASN A 21 2.06 -12.45 3.92
N LEU A 22 2.56 -12.16 2.73
CA LEU A 22 2.82 -13.14 1.66
C LEU A 22 4.31 -13.43 1.52
N GLY A 23 5.15 -12.86 2.37
CA GLY A 23 6.60 -13.04 2.30
C GLY A 23 7.00 -14.49 2.53
N GLY A 24 8.07 -14.92 1.87
CA GLY A 24 8.60 -16.27 2.04
C GLY A 24 9.23 -16.84 0.79
N HIS A 25 10.02 -17.89 0.98
CA HIS A 25 10.71 -18.61 -0.09
C HIS A 25 9.91 -19.83 -0.53
N GLY A 26 9.74 -20.03 -1.84
CA GLY A 26 9.44 -21.36 -2.40
C GLY A 26 8.04 -21.56 -2.99
N ASP A 27 7.03 -20.74 -2.64
CA ASP A 27 5.70 -20.89 -3.24
C ASP A 27 5.56 -20.07 -4.53
N ARG A 28 5.96 -20.65 -5.68
CA ARG A 28 5.72 -20.05 -7.02
C ARG A 28 4.25 -20.14 -7.48
N LEU A 29 3.35 -20.52 -6.58
CA LEU A 29 1.93 -20.74 -6.87
C LEU A 29 1.07 -19.48 -6.63
N ILE A 30 1.69 -18.44 -6.05
CA ILE A 30 1.12 -17.10 -6.02
C ILE A 30 1.74 -16.28 -7.14
N THR A 31 0.89 -15.61 -7.91
CA THR A 31 1.28 -14.79 -9.06
C THR A 31 0.56 -13.45 -8.99
N ASP A 32 0.82 -12.58 -9.96
CA ASP A 32 0.09 -11.33 -10.14
C ASP A 32 -1.44 -11.52 -10.03
N LYS A 33 -2.00 -12.65 -10.49
CA LYS A 33 -3.44 -12.92 -10.43
C LYS A 33 -4.00 -12.90 -9.00
N GLY A 34 -3.34 -13.59 -8.07
CA GLY A 34 -3.76 -13.58 -6.67
C GLY A 34 -3.58 -12.22 -6.02
N LEU A 35 -2.51 -11.50 -6.39
CA LEU A 35 -2.28 -10.14 -5.89
C LEU A 35 -3.32 -9.13 -6.41
N TYR A 36 -3.77 -9.27 -7.65
CA TYR A 36 -4.89 -8.51 -8.21
C TYR A 36 -6.19 -8.76 -7.46
N ALA A 37 -6.49 -10.01 -7.10
CA ALA A 37 -7.70 -10.34 -6.34
C ALA A 37 -7.72 -9.64 -4.96
N ILE A 38 -6.58 -9.65 -4.26
CA ILE A 38 -6.41 -8.92 -3.00
C ILE A 38 -6.61 -7.41 -3.23
N ALA A 39 -5.97 -6.83 -4.24
CA ALA A 39 -6.10 -5.40 -4.53
C ALA A 39 -7.53 -4.98 -4.87
N ASN A 40 -8.30 -5.85 -5.52
CA ASN A 40 -9.68 -5.57 -5.96
C ASN A 40 -10.72 -5.71 -4.84
N SER A 41 -10.38 -6.34 -3.71
CA SER A 41 -11.36 -6.65 -2.65
C SER A 41 -10.95 -6.06 -1.29
N CYS A 42 -9.67 -6.10 -0.95
CA CYS A 42 -9.14 -5.76 0.37
C CYS A 42 -8.70 -4.29 0.46
N HIS A 43 -9.56 -3.33 0.10
CA HIS A 43 -9.21 -1.90 0.07
C HIS A 43 -8.79 -1.29 1.42
N LYS A 44 -9.09 -1.99 2.52
CA LYS A 44 -8.71 -1.59 3.88
C LYS A 44 -7.32 -2.09 4.30
N LEU A 45 -6.54 -2.67 3.39
CA LEU A 45 -5.21 -3.16 3.70
C LEU A 45 -4.31 -2.01 4.18
N GLU A 46 -3.71 -2.19 5.35
CA GLU A 46 -2.80 -1.26 6.02
C GLU A 46 -1.35 -1.77 5.96
N TYR A 47 -1.16 -3.09 5.95
CA TYR A 47 0.13 -3.76 5.87
C TYR A 47 0.12 -4.86 4.80
N LEU A 48 1.11 -4.80 3.92
CA LEU A 48 1.43 -5.89 3.00
C LEU A 48 2.92 -6.20 3.02
N SER A 49 3.26 -7.48 3.17
CA SER A 49 4.60 -7.98 2.84
C SER A 49 4.53 -8.93 1.66
N ILE A 50 5.38 -8.69 0.67
CA ILE A 50 5.65 -9.60 -0.45
C ILE A 50 7.15 -9.89 -0.55
N SER A 51 7.87 -9.72 0.56
CA SER A 51 9.32 -9.94 0.62
C SER A 51 9.69 -11.34 0.13
N ASP A 52 10.81 -11.45 -0.55
CA ASP A 52 11.32 -12.68 -1.15
C ASP A 52 10.45 -13.29 -2.26
N ARG A 53 9.44 -12.55 -2.75
CA ARG A 53 8.64 -12.93 -3.92
C ARG A 53 9.16 -12.26 -5.19
N LYS A 54 9.56 -13.09 -6.16
CA LYS A 54 10.06 -12.64 -7.48
C LYS A 54 9.02 -12.83 -8.58
N GLU A 55 7.90 -13.44 -8.24
CA GLU A 55 6.78 -13.77 -9.12
C GLU A 55 5.89 -12.56 -9.39
N PHE A 56 5.96 -11.52 -8.55
CA PHE A 56 5.14 -10.32 -8.69
C PHE A 56 5.81 -9.26 -9.57
N SER A 57 5.09 -8.82 -10.59
CA SER A 57 5.50 -7.73 -11.45
C SER A 57 5.35 -6.37 -10.76
N GLU A 58 6.12 -5.38 -11.19
CA GLU A 58 5.99 -4.00 -10.71
C GLU A 58 4.57 -3.44 -10.95
N ILE A 59 3.91 -3.87 -12.04
CA ILE A 59 2.53 -3.49 -12.38
C ILE A 59 1.55 -3.97 -11.32
N SER A 60 1.65 -5.24 -10.90
CA SER A 60 0.75 -5.80 -9.88
C SER A 60 0.92 -5.11 -8.53
N ILE A 61 2.15 -4.73 -8.17
CA ILE A 61 2.48 -4.00 -6.95
C ILE A 61 1.89 -2.59 -6.99
N TRP A 62 2.03 -1.89 -8.12
CA TRP A 62 1.37 -0.60 -8.32
C TRP A 62 -0.14 -0.71 -8.22
N ASN A 63 -0.75 -1.78 -8.74
CA ASN A 63 -2.19 -1.98 -8.60
C ASN A 63 -2.62 -2.08 -7.14
N VAL A 64 -1.87 -2.81 -6.30
CA VAL A 64 -2.12 -2.84 -4.86
C VAL A 64 -2.00 -1.45 -4.24
N ILE A 65 -0.93 -0.71 -4.55
CA ILE A 65 -0.67 0.63 -3.99
C ILE A 65 -1.81 1.61 -4.30
N HIS A 66 -2.35 1.56 -5.52
CA HIS A 66 -3.43 2.44 -5.95
C HIS A 66 -4.79 2.00 -5.36
N SER A 67 -5.10 0.70 -5.37
CA SER A 67 -6.41 0.21 -4.89
C SER A 67 -6.52 0.15 -3.37
N CYS A 68 -5.40 -0.03 -2.66
CA CYS A 68 -5.35 -0.12 -1.19
C CYS A 68 -4.87 1.21 -0.60
N SER A 69 -5.73 2.23 -0.68
CA SER A 69 -5.45 3.59 -0.20
C SER A 69 -5.24 3.71 1.31
N LYS A 70 -5.31 2.61 2.08
CA LYS A 70 -4.96 2.57 3.50
C LYS A 70 -3.58 1.98 3.80
N ILE A 71 -2.84 1.51 2.79
CA ILE A 71 -1.50 0.96 3.00
C ILE A 71 -0.62 1.99 3.68
N GLN A 72 -0.08 1.56 4.81
CA GLN A 72 0.84 2.29 5.66
C GLN A 72 2.26 1.71 5.55
N GLN A 73 2.36 0.39 5.49
CA GLN A 73 3.63 -0.32 5.40
C GLN A 73 3.59 -1.35 4.26
N LEU A 74 4.64 -1.33 3.45
CA LEU A 74 4.84 -2.22 2.32
C LEU A 74 6.27 -2.78 2.35
N ASP A 75 6.39 -4.08 2.62
CA ASP A 75 7.68 -4.77 2.70
C ASP A 75 7.94 -5.51 1.36
N ILE A 76 8.97 -5.06 0.63
CA ILE A 76 9.34 -5.54 -0.73
C ILE A 76 10.81 -5.97 -0.83
N TYR A 77 11.36 -6.45 0.27
CA TYR A 77 12.77 -6.88 0.32
C TYR A 77 13.01 -8.10 -0.58
N LYS A 78 14.15 -8.14 -1.29
CA LYS A 78 14.54 -9.25 -2.19
C LYS A 78 13.52 -9.61 -3.29
N CYS A 79 12.61 -8.70 -3.62
CA CYS A 79 11.73 -8.82 -4.78
C CYS A 79 12.47 -8.54 -6.11
N GLY A 80 11.89 -8.98 -7.23
CA GLY A 80 12.39 -8.70 -8.58
C GLY A 80 12.10 -7.28 -9.09
N ILE A 81 12.16 -6.29 -8.21
CA ILE A 81 11.74 -4.90 -8.47
C ILE A 81 12.97 -4.02 -8.70
N THR A 82 12.87 -3.07 -9.62
CA THR A 82 13.96 -2.13 -9.91
C THR A 82 14.11 -1.09 -8.80
N TYR A 83 15.34 -0.58 -8.64
CA TYR A 83 15.62 0.53 -7.72
C TYR A 83 14.79 1.78 -8.05
N ARG A 84 14.52 2.03 -9.34
CA ARG A 84 13.68 3.15 -9.81
C ARG A 84 12.27 3.04 -9.23
N THR A 85 11.65 1.87 -9.38
CA THR A 85 10.29 1.61 -8.87
C THR A 85 10.24 1.71 -7.35
N ILE A 86 11.24 1.18 -6.63
CA ILE A 86 11.32 1.34 -5.16
C ILE A 86 11.33 2.83 -4.77
N LYS A 87 12.10 3.66 -5.47
CA LYS A 87 12.15 5.11 -5.22
C LYS A 87 10.80 5.77 -5.49
N GLU A 88 10.13 5.42 -6.59
CA GLU A 88 8.83 5.96 -6.96
C GLU A 88 7.74 5.58 -5.95
N ILE A 89 7.68 4.31 -5.54
CA ILE A 89 6.75 3.82 -4.51
C ILE A 89 6.97 4.58 -3.20
N ARG A 90 8.22 4.78 -2.77
CA ARG A 90 8.54 5.55 -1.56
C ARG A 90 8.07 6.99 -1.66
N LEU A 91 8.25 7.63 -2.81
CA LEU A 91 7.77 9.00 -3.05
C LEU A 91 6.25 9.05 -3.05
N TYR A 92 5.57 8.10 -3.71
CA TYR A 92 4.11 8.03 -3.76
C TYR A 92 3.51 7.86 -2.36
N LEU A 93 3.99 6.89 -1.57
CA LEU A 93 3.52 6.68 -0.21
C LEU A 93 3.82 7.88 0.68
N LYS A 94 5.01 8.48 0.57
CA LYS A 94 5.34 9.72 1.29
C LYS A 94 4.40 10.86 0.90
N ILE A 95 4.09 11.03 -0.40
CA ILE A 95 3.12 12.03 -0.85
C ILE A 95 1.74 11.71 -0.31
N LYS A 96 1.28 10.46 -0.28
CA LYS A 96 0.01 10.08 0.35
C LYS A 96 -0.03 10.44 1.84
N TYR A 97 1.06 10.25 2.57
CA TYR A 97 1.20 10.68 3.97
C TYR A 97 1.30 12.19 4.15
N ILE A 98 2.04 12.87 3.27
CA ILE A 98 2.14 14.33 3.21
C ILE A 98 0.77 14.92 2.85
N ASN A 99 0.05 14.33 1.91
CA ASN A 99 -1.26 14.77 1.44
C ASN A 99 -2.37 14.51 2.49
N LEU A 100 -2.11 13.66 3.49
CA LEU A 100 -2.99 13.49 4.65
C LEU A 100 -2.75 14.51 5.78
N ASN A 101 -1.79 15.44 5.68
CA ASN A 101 -1.53 16.46 6.71
C ASN A 101 -1.10 17.85 6.21
N THR A 102 -0.83 18.04 4.91
CA THR A 102 -0.24 19.31 4.44
C THR A 102 -1.27 20.40 4.12
N ALA A 103 -2.56 20.07 4.00
CA ALA A 103 -3.61 21.09 3.91
C ALA A 103 -4.00 21.65 5.30
N THR A 104 -3.97 20.84 6.36
CA THR A 104 -4.50 21.24 7.67
C THR A 104 -3.49 21.98 8.55
N GLN A 105 -2.18 21.73 8.42
CA GLN A 105 -1.16 22.48 9.17
C GLN A 105 -0.91 23.89 8.63
N TYR A 106 -1.02 24.10 7.32
CA TYR A 106 -0.88 25.43 6.73
C TYR A 106 -2.14 26.27 6.97
N LEU A 107 -3.35 25.69 6.84
CA LEU A 107 -4.59 26.40 7.14
C LEU A 107 -4.71 26.77 8.62
N LYS A 108 -4.41 25.86 9.57
CA LYS A 108 -4.40 26.20 11.01
C LYS A 108 -3.43 27.32 11.36
N LYS A 109 -2.24 27.37 10.74
CA LYS A 109 -1.28 28.45 10.95
C LYS A 109 -1.80 29.79 10.43
N ILE A 110 -2.52 29.78 9.30
CA ILE A 110 -3.13 30.97 8.73
C ILE A 110 -4.31 31.44 9.60
N GLU A 111 -5.20 30.53 10.02
CA GLU A 111 -6.34 30.83 10.91
C GLU A 111 -5.85 31.43 12.24
N THR A 112 -4.85 30.81 12.88
CA THR A 112 -4.27 31.33 14.13
C THR A 112 -3.62 32.71 13.94
N ALA A 113 -3.01 32.96 12.78
CA ALA A 113 -2.42 34.27 12.48
C ALA A 113 -3.49 35.35 12.24
N ILE A 114 -4.60 35.01 11.60
CA ILE A 114 -5.74 35.91 11.37
C ILE A 114 -6.45 36.26 12.68
N ASP A 115 -6.69 35.28 13.55
CA ASP A 115 -7.34 35.51 14.86
C ASP A 115 -6.50 36.45 15.74
N ASN A 116 -5.18 36.27 15.75
CA ASN A 116 -4.27 37.15 16.51
C ASN A 116 -4.24 38.60 16.00
N ILE A 117 -4.48 38.82 14.70
CA ILE A 117 -4.56 40.16 14.11
C ILE A 117 -5.95 40.79 14.36
N SER A 118 -6.99 39.97 14.49
CA SER A 118 -8.37 40.45 14.67
C SER A 118 -8.69 40.82 16.13
N ILE A 119 -7.85 40.41 17.08
CA ILE A 119 -7.99 40.67 18.52
C ILE A 119 -7.04 41.78 19.02
N SER A 120 -6.13 42.29 18.16
CA SER A 120 -5.24 43.43 18.43
C SER A 120 -5.79 44.73 17.84
#